data_AF-A0A2S4VJF2-F1
#
_entry.id   AF-A0A2S4VJF2-F1
#
_cell.length_a   1.000
_cell.length_b   1.000
_cell.length_c   1.000
_cell.angle_alpha   90.00
_cell.angle_beta   90.00
_cell.angle_gamma   90.00
#
_symmetry.space_group_name_H-M   'P 1'
#
loop_
_entity.id
_entity.type
_entity.pdbx_description
1 polymer ?
#
loop_
_entity_poly.entity_id
_entity_poly.type
_entity_poly.pdbx_seq_one_letter_code
_entity_poly.pdbx_strand_id
1 'polypeptide(L)'
;MPQVILYDSACKLLAHIYKSTAEERNRFIKSIVAVDVFHFKSHKEDDCFCRQWTDPNLYPQLKKDGSWIFNSSAAEISNIWYGGFASICRNMTAVQYNFFLDEMVRLHNIWLCAKLSQRPNVVHIGTITF
;
A
#
# COMPACT_ATOMS: atom_id res chain seq x y z
N MET A 1 -8.76 -11.86 -9.88
CA MET A 1 -8.41 -11.30 -8.55
C MET A 1 -6.95 -10.89 -8.53
N PRO A 2 -6.57 -9.82 -7.80
CA PRO A 2 -5.17 -9.41 -7.66
C PRO A 2 -4.30 -10.55 -7.11
N GLN A 3 -3.05 -10.64 -7.57
CA GLN A 3 -2.11 -11.65 -7.08
C GLN A 3 -1.61 -11.32 -5.66
N VAL A 4 -1.53 -10.03 -5.33
CA VAL A 4 -1.11 -9.53 -4.02
C VAL A 4 -2.10 -8.48 -3.55
N ILE A 5 -2.58 -8.63 -2.33
CA ILE A 5 -3.42 -7.67 -1.61
C ILE A 5 -2.69 -7.38 -0.30
N LEU A 6 -2.21 -6.13 -0.17
CA LEU A 6 -1.44 -5.71 0.99
C LEU A 6 -1.85 -4.32 1.44
N TYR A 7 -2.33 -4.23 2.68
CA TYR A 7 -2.66 -2.98 3.36
C TYR A 7 -2.81 -3.23 4.85
N ASP A 8 -2.90 -2.15 5.64
CA ASP A 8 -2.93 -2.16 7.10
C ASP A 8 -3.89 -3.23 7.67
N SER A 9 -5.19 -3.15 7.38
CA SER A 9 -6.19 -4.07 7.91
C SER A 9 -6.58 -5.25 7.00
N ALA A 10 -5.65 -5.75 6.19
CA ALA A 10 -5.89 -6.88 5.27
C ALA A 10 -6.36 -8.17 5.98
N CYS A 11 -6.00 -8.34 7.26
CA CYS A 11 -6.51 -9.44 8.09
C CYS A 11 -8.03 -9.46 8.23
N LYS A 12 -8.69 -8.29 8.25
CA LYS A 12 -10.16 -8.20 8.29
C LYS A 12 -10.78 -8.70 6.99
N LEU A 13 -10.17 -8.37 5.85
CA LEU A 13 -10.60 -8.89 4.55
C LEU A 13 -10.40 -10.39 4.47
N LEU A 14 -9.25 -10.90 4.90
CA LEU A 14 -9.02 -12.35 4.89
C LEU A 14 -10.01 -13.07 5.80
N ALA A 15 -10.27 -12.55 7.01
CA ALA A 15 -11.27 -13.11 7.91
C ALA A 15 -12.68 -13.09 7.30
N HIS A 16 -13.03 -12.04 6.56
CA HIS A 16 -14.29 -11.97 5.82
C HIS A 16 -14.35 -13.04 4.72
N ILE A 17 -13.31 -13.15 3.88
CA ILE A 17 -13.20 -14.17 2.83
C ILE A 17 -13.37 -15.57 3.43
N TYR A 18 -12.69 -15.88 4.54
CA TYR A 18 -12.80 -17.20 5.19
C TYR A 18 -14.23 -17.55 5.63
N LYS A 19 -15.04 -16.55 6.00
CA LYS A 19 -16.45 -16.70 6.38
C LYS A 19 -17.42 -16.75 5.19
N SER A 20 -16.97 -16.42 3.98
CA SER A 20 -17.76 -16.43 2.75
C SER A 20 -18.06 -17.85 2.24
N THR A 21 -18.83 -17.96 1.16
CA THR A 21 -19.08 -19.26 0.51
C THR A 21 -17.79 -19.88 -0.06
N ALA A 22 -17.80 -21.19 -0.32
CA ALA A 22 -16.65 -21.86 -0.94
C ALA A 22 -16.32 -21.28 -2.32
N GLU A 23 -17.34 -20.92 -3.11
CA GLU A 23 -17.15 -20.31 -4.43
C GLU A 23 -16.43 -18.96 -4.32
N GLU A 24 -16.86 -18.09 -3.39
CA GLU A 24 -16.22 -16.79 -3.16
C GLU A 24 -14.79 -16.92 -2.66
N ARG A 25 -14.54 -17.83 -1.70
CA ARG A 25 -13.18 -18.13 -1.23
C ARG A 25 -12.26 -18.59 -2.36
N ASN A 26 -12.76 -19.47 -3.23
CA ASN A 26 -11.97 -20.01 -4.33
C ASN A 26 -11.53 -18.93 -5.33
N ARG A 27 -12.24 -17.79 -5.42
CA ARG A 27 -11.81 -16.65 -6.25
C ARG A 27 -10.48 -16.04 -5.77
N PHE A 28 -10.16 -16.17 -4.49
CA PHE A 28 -8.95 -15.62 -3.86
C PHE A 28 -7.85 -16.66 -3.60
N ILE A 29 -8.02 -17.92 -4.02
CA ILE A 29 -7.07 -19.00 -3.69
C ILE A 29 -5.65 -18.77 -4.21
N LYS A 30 -5.49 -17.93 -5.24
CA LYS A 30 -4.21 -17.53 -5.83
C LYS A 30 -3.73 -16.15 -5.36
N SER A 31 -4.49 -15.50 -4.48
CA SER A 31 -4.17 -14.18 -3.94
C SER A 31 -3.40 -14.34 -2.64
N ILE A 32 -2.30 -13.59 -2.52
CA ILE A 32 -1.63 -13.37 -1.25
C ILE A 32 -2.34 -12.22 -0.56
N VAL A 33 -2.80 -12.44 0.67
CA VAL A 33 -3.42 -11.40 1.50
C VAL A 33 -2.55 -11.23 2.75
N ALA A 34 -1.77 -10.15 2.78
CA ALA A 34 -0.83 -9.89 3.87
C ALA A 34 -1.10 -8.52 4.48
N VAL A 35 -0.84 -8.38 5.78
CA VAL A 35 -0.89 -7.09 6.46
C VAL A 35 0.44 -6.37 6.34
N ASP A 36 0.41 -5.05 6.56
CA ASP A 36 1.62 -4.27 6.72
C ASP A 36 2.47 -4.75 7.93
N VAL A 37 3.79 -4.60 7.86
CA VAL A 37 4.73 -5.06 8.91
C VAL A 37 4.55 -4.29 10.22
N PHE A 38 4.20 -3.00 10.18
CA PHE A 38 3.88 -2.24 11.39
C PHE A 38 2.55 -2.70 11.98
N HIS A 39 1.53 -2.89 11.15
CA HIS A 39 0.25 -3.47 11.59
C HIS A 39 0.48 -4.80 12.31
N PHE A 40 1.27 -5.68 11.70
CA PHE A 40 1.60 -6.98 12.26
C PHE A 40 2.26 -6.88 13.64
N LYS A 41 3.19 -5.93 13.82
CA LYS A 41 3.89 -5.70 15.10
C LYS A 41 2.98 -5.11 16.18
N SER A 42 1.99 -4.30 15.79
CA SER A 42 1.06 -3.64 16.71
C SER A 42 -0.12 -4.51 17.13
N HIS A 43 -0.31 -5.68 16.52
CA HIS A 43 -1.35 -6.62 16.92
C HIS A 43 -1.08 -7.21 18.29
N LYS A 44 -2.16 -7.40 19.07
CA LYS A 44 -2.08 -8.13 20.32
C LYS A 44 -1.63 -9.57 20.05
N GLU A 45 -0.90 -10.14 21.01
CA GLU A 45 -0.37 -11.50 20.88
C GLU A 45 -1.44 -12.58 20.74
N ASP A 46 -2.69 -12.27 21.14
CA ASP A 46 -3.85 -13.14 21.10
C ASP A 46 -4.65 -13.09 19.78
N ASP A 47 -4.32 -12.23 18.82
CA ASP A 47 -4.89 -12.29 17.46
C ASP A 47 -4.20 -13.41 16.64
N CYS A 48 -4.60 -14.64 16.96
CA CYS A 48 -4.10 -15.85 16.31
C CYS A 48 -4.34 -15.84 14.80
N PHE A 49 -5.42 -15.21 14.32
CA PHE A 49 -5.79 -15.25 12.90
C PHE A 49 -4.82 -14.41 12.06
N CYS A 50 -4.52 -13.20 12.51
CA CYS A 50 -3.58 -12.31 11.84
C CYS A 50 -2.18 -12.94 11.75
N ARG A 51 -1.68 -13.49 12.86
CA ARG A 51 -0.36 -14.16 12.93
C ARG A 51 -0.27 -15.39 12.06
N GLN A 52 -1.33 -16.17 11.97
CA GLN A 52 -1.32 -17.43 11.25
C GLN A 52 -1.36 -17.26 9.72
N TRP A 53 -2.08 -16.25 9.22
CA TRP A 53 -2.43 -16.21 7.79
C TRP A 53 -2.02 -14.94 7.06
N THR A 54 -1.58 -13.89 7.77
CA THR A 54 -1.35 -12.58 7.13
C THR A 54 0.04 -12.01 7.37
N ASP A 55 0.92 -12.73 8.07
CA ASP A 55 2.33 -12.35 8.17
C ASP A 55 2.96 -12.33 6.77
N PRO A 56 3.42 -11.16 6.28
CA PRO A 56 4.06 -11.08 4.98
C PRO A 56 5.30 -11.99 4.86
N ASN A 57 5.94 -12.39 5.97
CA ASN A 57 7.08 -13.32 5.95
C ASN A 57 6.71 -14.74 5.55
N LEU A 58 5.42 -15.11 5.60
CA LEU A 58 4.94 -16.42 5.13
C LEU A 58 4.98 -16.54 3.60
N TYR A 59 5.25 -15.45 2.89
CA TYR A 59 5.20 -15.37 1.43
C TYR A 59 6.58 -15.00 0.86
N PRO A 60 7.50 -15.95 0.66
CA PRO A 60 8.83 -15.69 0.10
C PRO A 60 8.81 -14.94 -1.24
N GLN A 61 7.76 -15.12 -2.04
CA GLN A 61 7.53 -14.43 -3.31
C GLN A 61 7.37 -12.90 -3.19
N LEU A 62 7.16 -12.40 -1.97
CA LEU A 62 7.16 -10.97 -1.65
C LEU A 62 8.57 -10.40 -1.45
N LYS A 63 9.61 -11.24 -1.51
CA LYS A 63 11.00 -10.85 -1.37
C LYS A 63 11.80 -11.18 -2.63
N LYS A 64 12.73 -10.30 -2.97
CA LYS A 64 13.77 -10.51 -3.98
C LYS A 64 15.13 -10.26 -3.31
N ASP A 65 16.04 -11.21 -3.42
CA ASP A 65 17.38 -11.15 -2.84
C ASP A 65 17.36 -10.80 -1.32
N GLY A 66 16.39 -11.37 -0.59
CA GLY A 66 16.22 -11.15 0.85
C GLY A 66 15.53 -9.83 1.22
N SER A 67 15.27 -8.94 0.26
CA SER A 67 14.61 -7.64 0.47
C SER A 67 13.17 -7.64 -0.02
N TRP A 68 12.30 -6.87 0.62
CA TRP A 68 10.91 -6.72 0.17
C TRP A 68 10.84 -6.07 -1.22
N ILE A 69 9.98 -6.60 -2.09
CA ILE A 69 9.74 -6.03 -3.43
C ILE A 69 8.79 -4.83 -3.41
N PHE A 70 8.17 -4.55 -2.26
CA PHE A 70 7.30 -3.41 -2.02
C PHE A 70 7.78 -2.61 -0.81
N ASN A 71 7.34 -1.35 -0.75
CA ASN A 71 7.62 -0.46 0.38
C ASN A 71 6.29 0.02 0.97
N SER A 72 5.78 -0.72 1.95
CA SER A 72 4.50 -0.42 2.59
C SER A 72 4.55 0.86 3.43
N SER A 73 5.70 1.18 4.03
CA SER A 73 5.92 2.47 4.72
C SER A 73 5.78 3.66 3.77
N ALA A 74 6.36 3.56 2.56
CA ALA A 74 6.21 4.59 1.55
C ALA A 74 4.76 4.73 1.08
N ALA A 75 4.03 3.61 0.97
CA ALA A 75 2.60 3.62 0.66
C ALA A 75 1.77 4.30 1.76
N GLU A 76 2.07 4.02 3.04
CA GLU A 76 1.41 4.65 4.19
C GLU A 76 1.65 6.16 4.21
N ILE A 77 2.90 6.60 4.08
CA ILE A 77 3.23 8.03 4.03
C ILE A 77 2.51 8.73 2.86
N SER A 78 2.45 8.07 1.71
CA SER A 78 1.73 8.60 0.54
C SER A 78 0.23 8.70 0.81
N ASN A 79 -0.38 7.71 1.45
CA ASN A 79 -1.80 7.74 1.82
C ASN A 79 -2.12 8.83 2.84
N ILE A 80 -1.24 9.08 3.82
CA ILE A 80 -1.38 10.19 4.75
C ILE A 80 -1.35 11.53 4.01
N TRP A 81 -0.44 11.68 3.06
CA TRP A 81 -0.36 12.89 2.22
C TRP A 81 -1.65 13.09 1.40
N TYR A 82 -2.17 12.04 0.76
CA TYR A 82 -3.46 12.10 0.07
C TYR A 82 -4.63 12.44 1.00
N GLY A 83 -4.62 11.90 2.22
CA GLY A 83 -5.62 12.20 3.24
C GLY A 83 -5.75 13.69 3.56
N GLY A 84 -4.66 14.46 3.41
CA GLY A 84 -4.67 15.91 3.56
C GLY A 84 -5.59 16.64 2.58
N PHE A 85 -5.90 16.03 1.43
CA PHE A 85 -6.81 16.59 0.43
C PHE A 85 -8.25 16.07 0.53
N ALA A 86 -8.54 15.17 1.48
CA ALA A 86 -9.85 14.52 1.54
C ALA A 86 -11.01 15.53 1.70
N SER A 87 -10.81 16.64 2.42
CA SER A 87 -11.84 17.66 2.64
C SER A 87 -12.18 18.45 1.37
N ILE A 88 -11.18 18.89 0.60
CA ILE A 88 -11.38 19.64 -0.65
C ILE A 88 -11.89 18.74 -1.78
N CYS A 89 -11.47 17.47 -1.79
CA CYS A 89 -11.90 16.48 -2.77
C CYS A 89 -13.31 15.93 -2.54
N ARG A 90 -13.89 16.09 -1.34
CA ARG A 90 -15.14 15.40 -0.91
C ARG A 90 -16.33 15.60 -1.86
N ASN A 91 -16.44 16.76 -2.51
CA ASN A 91 -17.57 17.10 -3.38
C ASN A 91 -17.18 17.22 -4.86
N MET A 92 -15.99 16.75 -5.23
CA MET A 92 -15.55 16.77 -6.63
C MET A 92 -16.21 15.64 -7.41
N THR A 93 -16.51 15.90 -8.69
CA THR A 93 -16.79 14.82 -9.63
C THR A 93 -15.53 13.96 -9.85
N ALA A 94 -15.68 12.72 -10.35
CA ALA A 94 -14.55 11.84 -10.62
C ALA A 94 -13.49 12.49 -11.55
N VAL A 95 -13.92 13.27 -12.55
CA VAL A 95 -13.02 13.99 -13.46
C VAL A 95 -12.24 15.07 -12.72
N GLN A 96 -12.91 15.87 -11.90
CA GLN A 96 -12.27 16.93 -11.11
C GLN A 96 -11.31 16.34 -10.06
N TYR A 97 -11.71 15.27 -9.40
CA TYR A 97 -10.89 14.55 -8.42
C TYR A 97 -9.60 14.03 -9.05
N ASN A 98 -9.70 13.36 -10.20
CA ASN A 98 -8.54 12.82 -10.91
C ASN A 98 -7.60 13.93 -11.38
N PHE A 99 -8.14 14.99 -12.01
CA PHE A 99 -7.35 16.15 -12.43
C PHE A 99 -6.64 16.81 -11.24
N PHE A 100 -7.35 17.04 -10.14
CA PHE A 100 -6.79 17.67 -8.95
C PHE A 100 -5.65 16.83 -8.38
N LEU A 101 -5.85 15.52 -8.19
CA LEU A 101 -4.80 14.65 -7.64
C LEU A 101 -3.60 14.55 -8.57
N ASP A 102 -3.80 14.46 -9.88
CA ASP A 102 -2.71 14.41 -10.86
C ASP A 102 -1.84 15.66 -10.75
N GLU A 103 -2.46 16.85 -10.71
CA GLU A 103 -1.76 18.11 -10.54
C GLU A 103 -1.05 18.20 -9.18
N MET A 104 -1.70 17.77 -8.09
CA MET A 104 -1.06 17.78 -6.77
C MET A 104 0.16 16.85 -6.71
N VAL A 105 0.10 15.68 -7.33
CA VAL A 105 1.23 14.74 -7.42
C VAL A 105 2.35 15.35 -8.25
N ARG A 106 2.02 15.94 -9.41
CA ARG A 106 3.00 16.62 -10.27
C ARG A 106 3.72 17.76 -9.52
N LEU A 107 2.97 18.62 -8.84
CA LEU A 107 3.51 19.72 -8.03
C LEU A 107 4.37 19.21 -6.87
N HIS A 108 3.94 18.15 -6.18
CA HIS A 108 4.71 17.54 -5.11
C HIS A 108 6.04 16.98 -5.61
N ASN A 109 6.04 16.28 -6.74
CA ASN A 109 7.25 15.74 -7.34
C ASN A 109 8.23 16.84 -7.77
N ILE A 110 7.75 17.92 -8.38
CA ILE A 110 8.59 19.08 -8.72
C ILE A 110 9.25 19.67 -7.47
N TRP A 111 8.45 19.92 -6.43
CA TRP A 111 8.96 20.45 -5.16
C TRP A 111 9.96 19.49 -4.50
N LEU A 112 9.67 18.19 -4.48
CA LEU A 112 10.52 17.18 -3.86
C LEU A 112 11.85 17.06 -4.61
N CYS A 113 11.84 17.01 -5.94
CA CYS A 113 13.05 17.00 -6.75
C CYS A 113 13.90 18.25 -6.53
N ALA A 114 13.29 19.44 -6.51
CA ALA A 114 13.99 20.70 -6.24
C ALA A 114 14.59 20.77 -4.83
N LYS A 115 13.94 20.15 -3.84
CA LYS A 115 14.45 20.06 -2.47
C LYS A 115 15.58 19.03 -2.35
N LEU A 116 15.46 17.89 -3.01
CA LEU A 116 16.45 16.82 -2.96
C LEU A 116 17.72 17.16 -3.74
N SER A 117 17.63 17.91 -4.84
CA SER A 117 18.79 18.35 -5.62
C SER A 117 19.74 19.27 -4.85
N GLN A 118 19.27 19.90 -3.77
CA GLN A 118 20.09 20.71 -2.87
C GLN A 118 20.94 19.86 -1.92
N ARG A 119 20.71 18.55 -1.84
CA ARG A 119 21.45 17.66 -0.95
C ARG A 119 22.65 17.07 -1.68
N PRO A 120 23.89 17.24 -1.15
CA PRO A 120 25.11 16.81 -1.84
C PRO A 120 25.22 15.28 -2.03
N ASN A 121 24.49 14.51 -1.23
CA ASN A 121 24.59 13.04 -1.19
C ASN A 121 23.39 12.35 -1.85
N VAL A 122 22.57 13.09 -2.60
CA VAL A 122 21.37 12.55 -3.26
C VAL A 122 21.52 12.70 -4.76
N VAL A 123 21.50 11.57 -5.47
CA VAL A 123 21.58 11.52 -6.93
C VAL A 123 20.19 11.22 -7.48
N HIS A 124 19.72 12.06 -8.41
CA HIS A 124 18.48 11.82 -9.12
C HIS A 124 18.69 10.70 -10.16
N ILE A 125 18.02 9.56 -9.97
CA ILE A 125 18.19 8.37 -10.82
C ILE A 125 17.26 8.33 -12.05
N GLY A 126 16.50 9.41 -12.32
CA GLY A 126 15.84 9.63 -13.61
C GLY A 126 14.33 9.81 -13.56
N THR A 127 13.80 10.33 -14.68
CA THR A 127 12.36 10.40 -14.98
C THR A 127 11.96 9.04 -15.54
N ILE A 128 11.37 8.17 -14.72
CA ILE A 128 10.87 6.88 -15.20
C ILE A 128 9.66 7.19 -16.09
N THR A 129 9.89 7.23 -17.40
CA THR A 129 8.82 7.17 -18.40
C THR A 129 8.30 5.73 -18.42
N PHE A 130 7.10 5.55 -17.89
CA PHE A 130 6.32 4.31 -18.06
C PHE A 130 5.68 4.27 -19.44
#